data_AF-A0A937C7B5-F1
#
_entry.id   AF-A0A937C7B5-F1
#
_cell.length_a   1.000
_cell.length_b   1.000
_cell.length_c   1.000
_cell.angle_alpha   90.00
_cell.angle_beta   90.00
_cell.angle_gamma   90.00
#
_symmetry.space_group_name_H-M   'P 1'
#
loop_
_entity.id
_entity.type
_entity.pdbx_description
1 polymer ?
#
loop_
_entity_poly.entity_id
_entity_poly.type
_entity_poly.pdbx_seq_one_letter_code
_entity_poly.pdbx_strand_id
1 'polypeptide(L)'
;MCKQILNFYLTEHAMYRGWDRSIDNQILYKVLPFVNAVEEDKKLVVVTPSFLASKKISGKAGHCLVLVLKQKLIKTGYWCKDPNYLFNTEKQASFQWLYM
;
A
#
# COMPACT_ATOMS: atom_id res chain seq x y z
N MET A 1 -0.92 -0.31 27.11
CA MET A 1 -1.15 -0.92 25.78
C MET A 1 0.18 -1.05 25.07
N CYS A 2 0.67 -2.28 24.87
CA CYS A 2 1.90 -2.52 24.13
C CYS A 2 1.66 -2.20 22.65
N LYS A 3 2.29 -1.12 22.14
CA LYS A 3 2.37 -0.86 20.70
C LYS A 3 3.14 -2.01 20.07
N GLN A 4 2.44 -2.89 19.37
CA GLN A 4 3.06 -3.97 18.62
C GLN A 4 3.91 -3.33 17.52
N ILE A 5 5.24 -3.34 17.69
CA ILE A 5 6.17 -2.84 16.68
C ILE A 5 6.21 -3.90 15.58
N LEU A 6 5.52 -3.64 14.48
CA LEU A 6 5.55 -4.49 13.31
C LEU A 6 6.90 -4.27 12.61
N ASN A 7 7.77 -5.29 12.66
CA ASN A 7 9.03 -5.30 11.93
C ASN A 7 8.75 -5.54 10.44
N PHE A 8 8.81 -4.48 9.64
CA PHE A 8 8.64 -4.55 8.20
C PHE A 8 10.00 -4.68 7.51
N TYR A 9 10.15 -5.71 6.66
CA TYR A 9 11.30 -5.88 5.79
C TYR A 9 10.96 -5.33 4.40
N LEU A 10 11.66 -4.28 3.97
CA LEU A 10 11.61 -3.76 2.60
C LEU A 10 12.29 -4.77 1.67
N THR A 11 11.52 -5.55 0.92
CA THR A 11 12.09 -6.44 -0.10
C THR A 11 12.12 -5.75 -1.46
N GLU A 12 13.17 -6.03 -2.24
CA GLU A 12 13.36 -5.51 -3.60
C GLU A 12 12.42 -6.24 -4.58
N HIS A 13 11.17 -5.77 -4.69
CA HIS A 13 10.39 -6.07 -5.89
C HIS A 13 10.97 -5.29 -7.05
N ALA A 14 11.28 -6.01 -8.13
CA ALA A 14 11.88 -5.49 -9.35
C ALA A 14 11.08 -4.31 -9.92
N MET A 15 11.50 -3.11 -9.54
CA MET A 15 11.53 -1.90 -10.35
C MET A 15 10.23 -1.46 -11.03
N TYR A 16 9.39 -0.71 -10.30
CA TYR A 16 8.82 0.52 -10.87
C TYR A 16 9.83 1.65 -10.61
N ARG A 17 10.90 1.74 -11.42
CA ARG A 17 12.07 2.64 -11.21
C ARG A 17 11.74 4.13 -10.94
N GLY A 18 10.52 4.60 -11.25
CA GLY A 18 10.08 5.97 -11.01
C GLY A 18 9.18 6.18 -9.80
N TRP A 19 8.87 5.12 -9.04
CA TRP A 19 7.94 5.20 -7.91
C TRP A 19 8.63 5.54 -6.61
N ASP A 20 8.03 6.48 -5.90
CA ASP A 20 8.58 7.01 -4.66
C ASP A 20 8.26 6.07 -3.49
N ARG A 21 9.31 5.57 -2.84
CA ARG A 21 9.24 4.65 -1.69
C ARG A 21 9.29 5.37 -0.34
N SER A 22 9.42 6.70 -0.33
CA SER A 22 9.44 7.49 0.91
C SER A 22 8.03 7.57 1.51
N ILE A 23 7.70 6.53 2.28
CA ILE A 23 6.43 6.45 3.00
C ILE A 23 6.74 6.59 4.47
N ASP A 24 6.14 7.59 5.10
CA ASP A 24 6.18 7.74 6.55
C ASP A 24 5.49 6.54 7.21
N ASN A 25 6.17 5.89 8.14
CA ASN A 25 5.61 4.78 8.92
C ASN A 25 4.29 5.14 9.59
N GLN A 26 4.08 6.41 9.98
CA GLN A 26 2.80 6.87 10.55
C GLN A 26 1.63 6.71 9.58
N ILE A 27 1.86 6.86 8.27
CA ILE A 27 0.84 6.65 7.24
C ILE A 27 0.46 5.17 7.20
N LEU A 28 1.47 4.28 7.22
CA LEU A 28 1.25 2.84 7.24
C LEU A 28 0.42 2.40 8.46
N TYR A 29 0.74 2.90 9.66
CA TYR A 29 -0.03 2.59 10.87
C TYR A 29 -1.49 3.05 10.82
N LYS A 30 -1.78 4.14 10.10
CA LYS A 30 -3.14 4.65 9.94
C LYS A 30 -3.92 3.91 8.85
N VAL A 31 -3.25 3.41 7.82
CA VAL A 31 -3.86 2.69 6.69
C VAL A 31 -4.11 1.22 7.01
N LEU A 32 -3.15 0.55 7.66
CA LEU A 32 -3.18 -0.88 7.93
C LEU A 32 -4.48 -1.41 8.57
N PRO A 33 -5.12 -0.72 9.53
CA PRO A 33 -6.39 -1.18 10.11
C PRO A 33 -7.54 -1.33 9.11
N PHE A 34 -7.45 -0.71 7.93
CA PHE A 34 -8.46 -0.77 6.88
C PHE A 34 -8.15 -1.81 5.79
N VAL A 35 -6.98 -2.46 5.87
CA VAL A 35 -6.59 -3.50 4.93
C VAL A 35 -7.20 -4.82 5.39
N ASN A 36 -8.01 -5.45 4.53
CA ASN A 36 -8.65 -6.72 4.87
C ASN A 36 -7.58 -7.82 4.90
N ALA A 37 -7.74 -8.77 5.84
CA ALA A 37 -6.84 -9.91 6.01
C ALA A 37 -6.52 -10.57 4.66
N VAL A 38 -5.23 -10.81 4.44
CA VAL A 38 -4.72 -11.39 3.20
C VAL A 38 -4.66 -12.90 3.40
N GLU A 39 -5.60 -13.64 2.81
CA GLU A 39 -5.52 -15.11 2.70
C GLU A 39 -4.67 -15.55 1.50
N GLU A 40 -4.40 -14.63 0.56
CA GLU A 40 -3.69 -14.91 -0.69
C GLU A 40 -2.17 -14.66 -0.63
N ASP A 41 -1.41 -15.28 -1.53
CA ASP A 41 0.07 -15.21 -1.52
C ASP A 41 0.60 -13.81 -1.92
N LYS A 42 -0.10 -13.07 -2.78
CA LYS A 42 0.26 -11.69 -3.17
C LYS A 42 -0.98 -10.81 -3.34
N LYS A 43 -1.07 -9.75 -2.54
CA LYS A 43 -2.16 -8.76 -2.59
C LYS A 43 -1.62 -7.35 -2.75
N LEU A 44 -2.24 -6.60 -3.64
CA LEU A 44 -2.00 -5.19 -3.88
C LEU A 44 -3.12 -4.37 -3.27
N VAL A 45 -2.78 -3.47 -2.36
CA VAL A 45 -3.74 -2.52 -1.78
C VAL A 45 -3.50 -1.17 -2.41
N VAL A 46 -4.51 -0.63 -3.07
CA VAL A 46 -4.48 0.72 -3.65
C VAL A 46 -5.28 1.64 -2.74
N VAL A 47 -4.59 2.58 -2.10
CA VAL A 47 -5.17 3.59 -1.23
C VAL A 47 -5.27 4.89 -1.99
N THR A 48 -6.49 5.32 -2.28
CA THR A 48 -6.75 6.52 -3.08
C THR A 48 -6.47 7.81 -2.30
N PRO A 49 -6.18 8.93 -2.98
CA PRO A 49 -6.07 10.24 -2.33
C PRO A 49 -7.34 10.63 -1.55
N SER A 50 -8.52 10.29 -2.08
CA SER A 50 -9.80 10.58 -1.42
C SER A 50 -9.95 9.81 -0.10
N PHE A 51 -9.52 8.55 -0.05
CA PHE A 51 -9.48 7.79 1.20
C PHE A 51 -8.52 8.41 2.22
N LEU A 52 -7.31 8.80 1.81
CA LEU A 52 -6.36 9.45 2.71
C LEU A 52 -6.94 10.76 3.27
N ALA A 53 -7.57 11.57 2.41
CA ALA A 53 -8.24 12.80 2.80
C ALA A 53 -9.39 12.54 3.79
N SER A 54 -10.24 11.54 3.55
CA SER A 54 -11.37 11.19 4.42
C SER A 54 -10.92 10.73 5.81
N LYS A 55 -9.74 10.10 5.90
CA LYS A 55 -9.12 9.67 7.16
C LYS A 55 -8.20 10.72 7.79
N LYS A 56 -8.10 11.94 7.23
CA LYS A 56 -7.18 12.99 7.69
C LYS A 56 -5.71 12.50 7.75
N ILE A 57 -5.31 11.69 6.78
CA ILE A 57 -3.95 11.18 6.63
C ILE A 57 -3.24 12.04 5.58
N SER A 58 -2.16 12.73 5.99
CA SER A 58 -1.33 13.48 5.05
C SER A 58 -0.62 12.50 4.10
N GLY A 59 -0.97 12.56 2.83
CA GLY A 59 -0.34 11.79 1.76
C GLY A 59 0.35 12.68 0.73
N LYS A 60 0.86 12.06 -0.33
CA LYS A 60 1.42 12.79 -1.46
C LYS A 60 0.28 13.25 -2.38
N ALA A 61 0.19 14.57 -2.63
CA ALA A 61 -0.91 15.16 -3.38
C ALA A 61 -1.10 14.52 -4.75
N GLY A 62 -2.32 14.06 -5.04
CA GLY A 62 -2.67 13.41 -6.31
C GLY A 62 -2.01 12.03 -6.53
N HIS A 63 -1.41 11.42 -5.51
CA HIS A 63 -0.85 10.08 -5.60
C HIS A 63 -1.64 9.10 -4.72
N CYS A 64 -1.94 7.95 -5.29
CA CYS A 64 -2.33 6.76 -4.56
C CYS A 64 -1.12 6.19 -3.80
N LEU A 65 -1.38 5.65 -2.61
CA LEU A 65 -0.44 4.78 -1.91
C LEU A 65 -0.74 3.33 -2.30
N VAL A 66 0.22 2.66 -2.91
CA VAL A 66 0.13 1.25 -3.28
C VAL A 66 0.94 0.44 -2.28
N LEU A 67 0.31 -0.51 -1.60
CA LEU A 67 0.99 -1.44 -0.70
C LEU A 67 1.03 -2.83 -1.33
N VAL A 68 2.19 -3.48 -1.28
CA VAL A 68 2.36 -4.87 -1.67
C VAL A 68 2.43 -5.70 -0.41
N LEU A 69 1.46 -6.59 -0.23
CA LEU A 69 1.40 -7.52 0.88
C LEU A 69 1.64 -8.96 0.40
N LYS A 70 2.39 -9.72 1.19
CA LYS A 70 2.58 -11.16 1.03
C LYS A 70 2.49 -11.83 2.38
N GLN A 71 1.60 -12.82 2.53
CA GLN A 71 1.45 -13.60 3.76
C GLN A 71 1.33 -12.71 5.02
N LYS A 72 0.44 -11.71 4.96
CA LYS A 72 0.17 -10.70 6.01
C LYS A 72 1.30 -9.69 6.29
N LEU A 73 2.41 -9.72 5.55
CA LEU A 73 3.51 -8.76 5.70
C LEU A 73 3.46 -7.72 4.59
N ILE A 74 3.62 -6.43 4.94
CA ILE A 74 3.96 -5.40 3.93
C ILE A 74 5.38 -5.70 3.46
N LYS A 75 5.52 -6.01 2.17
CA LYS A 75 6.82 -6.20 1.50
C LYS A 75 7.40 -4.88 1.04
N THR A 76 6.55 -3.98 0.57
CA THR A 76 6.93 -2.65 0.10
C THR A 76 5.69 -1.80 -0.11
N GLY A 77 5.87 -0.48 -0.17
CA GLY A 77 4.84 0.46 -0.59
C GLY A 77 5.41 1.51 -1.55
N TYR A 78 4.52 2.15 -2.29
CA TYR A 78 4.88 3.16 -3.29
C TYR A 78 3.84 4.27 -3.38
N TRP A 79 4.28 5.50 -3.61
CA TRP A 79 3.42 6.56 -4.13
C TRP A 79 3.34 6.49 -5.66
N CYS A 80 2.11 6.54 -6.17
CA CYS A 80 1.79 6.36 -7.58
C CYS A 80 0.71 7.36 -8.01
N LYS A 81 0.85 8.05 -9.15
CA LYS A 81 -0.24 8.87 -9.70
C LYS A 81 -1.33 8.04 -10.37
N ASP A 82 -0.93 7.05 -11.18
CA ASP A 82 -1.83 6.28 -12.03
C ASP A 82 -1.70 4.76 -11.76
N PRO A 83 -2.47 4.18 -10.83
CA PRO A 83 -2.33 2.76 -10.46
C PRO A 83 -2.94 1.80 -11.50
N ASN A 84 -3.64 2.30 -12.52
CA ASN A 84 -4.37 1.51 -13.50
C ASN A 84 -3.50 0.54 -14.32
N TYR A 85 -2.20 0.83 -14.46
CA TYR A 85 -1.31 -0.09 -15.16
C TYR A 85 -1.00 -1.37 -14.35
N LEU A 86 -1.24 -1.36 -13.03
CA LEU A 86 -0.96 -2.53 -12.17
C LEU A 86 -1.83 -3.72 -12.55
N PHE A 87 -3.07 -3.46 -12.99
CA PHE A 87 -4.02 -4.50 -13.44
C PHE A 87 -3.54 -5.24 -14.68
N ASN A 88 -2.75 -4.59 -15.54
CA ASN A 88 -2.24 -5.20 -16.77
C ASN A 88 -1.01 -6.08 -16.55
N THR A 89 -0.26 -5.83 -15.47
CA THR A 89 1.09 -6.40 -15.29
C THR A 89 1.08 -7.62 -14.36
N GLU A 90 0.08 -7.75 -13.49
CA GLU A 90 0.04 -8.72 -12.39
C GLU A 90 -1.18 -9.64 -12.49
N LYS A 91 -1.17 -10.55 -13.47
CA LYS A 91 -2.31 -11.45 -13.80
C LYS A 91 -2.80 -12.34 -12.64
N GLN A 92 -2.00 -12.56 -11.60
CA GLN A 92 -2.32 -13.42 -10.46
C GLN A 92 -2.41 -12.66 -9.13
N ALA A 93 -2.28 -11.33 -9.12
CA ALA A 93 -2.39 -10.56 -7.88
C ALA A 93 -3.86 -10.28 -7.55
N SER A 94 -4.25 -10.41 -6.27
CA SER A 94 -5.48 -9.80 -5.79
C SER A 94 -5.30 -8.32 -5.56
N PHE A 95 -6.39 -7.57 -5.77
CA PHE A 95 -6.44 -6.15 -5.54
C PHE A 95 -7.45 -5.81 -4.46
N GLN A 96 -7.11 -4.87 -3.59
CA GLN A 96 -8.05 -4.21 -2.69
C GLN A 96 -7.95 -2.70 -2.87
N TRP A 97 -9.08 -2.06 -3.13
CA TRP A 97 -9.17 -0.61 -3.22
C TRP A 97 -9.70 -0.04 -1.91
N LEU A 98 -8.99 0.95 -1.37
CA LEU A 98 -9.46 1.82 -0.30
C LEU A 98 -9.84 3.17 -0.92
N TYR A 99 -11.14 3.43 -0.96
CA TYR A 99 -11.76 4.64 -1.50
C TYR A 99 -12.90 5.10 -0.58
N MET A 100 -13.40 6.32 -0.78
CA MET A 100 -14.60 6.82 -0.09
C MET A 100 -15.87 6.25 -0.72
#